data_AF-A0AAN8FX27-F1
#
_entry.id   AF-A0AAN8FX27-F1
#
_cell.length_a   1.000
_cell.length_b   1.000
_cell.length_c   1.000
_cell.angle_alpha   90.00
_cell.angle_beta   90.00
_cell.angle_gamma   90.00
#
_symmetry.space_group_name_H-M   'P 1'
#
loop_
_entity.id
_entity.type
_entity.pdbx_description
1 polymer ?
#
loop_
_entity_poly.entity_id
_entity_poly.type
_entity_poly.pdbx_seq_one_letter_code
_entity_poly.pdbx_strand_id
1 'polypeptide(L)'
;MTDYMAQMLNELMGPQRNSLPGEGGAIDFDHPDVCRDFLVGFCLAEAFRNTKNDLGFCPFPIHDEALKKRYQESSRFGRLGYEEKYFERLNRMHNEVRRKIEKNEARLVHTRADTHVSVEVYDKKKKDLIEKREMLGRRIEGLMEEAE
;
A
#
# COMPACT_ATOMS: atom_id res chain seq x y z
N MET A 1 7.01 28.27 -10.28
CA MET A 1 5.80 29.13 -10.29
C MET A 1 5.10 29.10 -11.66
N THR A 2 5.85 28.99 -12.76
CA THR A 2 5.35 28.85 -14.13
C THR A 2 4.67 27.50 -14.42
N ASP A 3 5.12 26.40 -13.83
CA ASP A 3 4.58 25.06 -14.13
C ASP A 3 3.16 24.84 -13.59
N TYR A 4 2.84 25.43 -12.43
CA TYR A 4 1.48 25.38 -11.87
C TYR A 4 0.49 26.14 -12.76
N MET A 5 0.89 27.31 -13.27
CA MET A 5 0.09 28.07 -14.21
C MET A 5 -0.07 27.34 -15.55
N ALA A 6 0.99 26.67 -16.04
CA ALA A 6 0.91 25.86 -17.25
C ALA A 6 -0.04 24.67 -17.08
N GLN A 7 -0.01 24.00 -15.93
CA GLN A 7 -0.89 22.88 -15.61
C GLN A 7 -2.36 23.29 -15.54
N MET A 8 -2.67 24.38 -14.81
CA MET A 8 -4.02 24.94 -14.72
C MET A 8 -4.53 25.44 -16.08
N LEU A 9 -3.64 25.95 -16.94
CA LEU A 9 -3.98 26.36 -18.29
C LEU A 9 -4.21 25.18 -19.24
N ASN A 10 -3.50 24.07 -19.07
CA ASN A 10 -3.73 22.84 -19.84
C ASN A 10 -5.05 22.18 -19.47
N GLU A 11 -5.48 22.26 -18.20
CA GLU A 11 -6.81 21.83 -17.76
C GLU A 11 -7.93 22.67 -18.39
N LEU A 12 -7.69 23.96 -18.64
CA LEU A 12 -8.69 24.88 -19.19
C LEU A 12 -8.75 24.90 -20.74
N MET A 13 -7.61 24.72 -21.42
CA MET A 13 -7.47 24.93 -22.88
C MET A 13 -7.04 23.68 -23.65
N GLY A 14 -6.77 22.57 -22.95
CA GLY A 14 -6.26 21.33 -23.53
C GLY A 14 -4.75 21.34 -23.77
N PRO A 15 -4.08 20.17 -23.75
CA PRO A 15 -2.62 20.06 -23.86
C PRO A 15 -2.03 20.55 -25.18
N GLN A 16 -2.83 20.66 -26.25
CA GLN A 16 -2.38 21.02 -27.61
C GLN A 16 -2.35 22.53 -27.89
N ARG A 17 -2.48 23.40 -26.86
CA ARG A 17 -2.50 24.86 -27.07
C ARG A 17 -1.25 25.42 -27.76
N ASN A 18 -0.10 24.77 -27.60
CA ASN A 18 1.17 25.23 -28.15
C ASN A 18 1.51 24.59 -29.51
N SER A 19 0.64 23.76 -30.09
CA SER A 19 0.88 23.14 -31.39
C SER A 19 0.59 24.13 -32.51
N LEU A 20 1.50 24.26 -33.48
CA LEU A 20 1.25 25.06 -34.69
C LEU A 20 0.05 24.47 -35.46
N PRO A 21 -0.73 25.31 -36.17
CA PRO A 21 -1.85 24.83 -36.99
C PRO A 21 -1.33 23.86 -38.06
N GLY A 22 -1.59 22.56 -37.89
CA GLY A 22 -1.18 21.50 -38.82
C GLY A 22 -0.07 20.56 -38.35
N GLU A 23 0.65 20.86 -37.26
CA GLU A 23 1.70 19.97 -36.71
C GLU A 23 1.21 19.09 -35.55
N GLY A 24 0.06 19.40 -34.96
CA GLY A 24 -0.59 18.58 -33.95
C GLY A 24 -1.47 17.51 -34.58
N GLY A 25 -0.90 16.42 -35.08
CA GLY A 25 -1.69 15.22 -35.32
C GLY A 25 -2.47 14.88 -34.05
N ALA A 26 -3.79 14.68 -34.15
CA ALA A 26 -4.58 14.27 -32.99
C ALA A 26 -3.95 12.97 -32.44
N ILE A 27 -3.44 13.02 -31.22
CA ILE A 27 -2.84 11.85 -30.58
C ILE A 27 -3.96 10.82 -30.42
N ASP A 28 -3.79 9.66 -31.05
CA ASP A 28 -4.71 8.55 -30.88
C ASP A 28 -4.42 7.79 -29.57
N PHE A 29 -5.42 7.07 -29.07
CA PHE A 29 -5.30 6.31 -27.83
C PHE A 29 -4.30 5.14 -27.90
N ASP A 30 -3.80 4.77 -29.09
CA ASP A 30 -2.76 3.75 -29.25
C ASP A 30 -1.34 4.29 -29.18
N HIS A 31 -1.18 5.60 -28.99
CA HIS A 31 0.14 6.21 -28.92
C HIS A 31 0.97 5.60 -27.78
N PRO A 32 2.27 5.31 -27.99
CA PRO A 32 3.12 4.62 -27.02
C PRO A 32 3.23 5.34 -25.67
N ASP A 33 3.08 6.66 -25.67
CA ASP A 33 3.16 7.52 -24.49
C ASP A 33 1.83 7.62 -23.70
N VAL A 34 0.76 7.02 -24.20
CA VAL A 34 -0.55 7.00 -23.53
C VAL A 34 -0.61 5.87 -22.52
N CYS A 35 -1.03 6.20 -21.30
CA CYS A 35 -1.19 5.22 -20.25
C CYS A 35 -2.41 4.32 -20.54
N ARG A 36 -2.15 3.09 -20.98
CA ARG A 36 -3.18 2.07 -21.25
C ARG A 36 -4.08 1.81 -20.04
N ASP A 37 -3.55 1.92 -18.83
CA ASP A 37 -4.28 1.69 -17.59
C ASP A 37 -5.33 2.76 -17.34
N PHE A 38 -4.94 4.00 -17.65
CA PHE A 38 -5.81 5.15 -17.56
C PHE A 38 -6.92 5.10 -18.61
N LEU A 39 -6.62 4.61 -19.82
CA LEU A 39 -7.64 4.40 -20.86
C LEU A 39 -8.71 3.40 -20.44
N VAL A 40 -8.31 2.29 -19.80
CA VAL A 40 -9.25 1.26 -19.34
C VAL A 40 -10.05 1.77 -18.13
N GLY A 41 -9.37 2.35 -17.14
CA GLY A 41 -9.99 2.77 -15.90
C GLY A 41 -9.24 3.92 -15.24
N PHE A 42 -8.22 3.60 -14.45
CA PHE A 42 -7.38 4.60 -13.79
C PHE A 42 -5.93 4.13 -13.78
N CYS A 43 -5.00 5.08 -13.69
CA CYS A 43 -3.60 4.74 -13.59
C CYS A 43 -3.28 4.25 -12.17
N LEU A 44 -2.76 3.03 -12.07
CA LEU A 44 -2.40 2.45 -10.77
C LEU A 44 -1.25 3.23 -10.11
N ALA A 45 -0.27 3.66 -10.89
CA ALA A 45 0.86 4.44 -10.38
C ALA A 45 0.36 5.74 -9.74
N GLU A 46 -0.56 6.45 -10.40
CA GLU A 46 -1.13 7.69 -9.85
C GLU A 46 -2.01 7.46 -8.60
N ALA A 47 -2.81 6.40 -8.60
CA ALA A 47 -3.71 6.07 -7.49
C ALA A 47 -2.96 5.66 -6.21
N PHE A 48 -1.78 5.03 -6.35
CA PHE A 48 -0.96 4.58 -5.22
C PHE A 48 0.17 5.53 -4.84
N ARG A 49 0.30 6.71 -5.50
CA ARG A 49 1.26 7.74 -5.10
C ARG A 49 1.11 8.08 -3.63
N ASN A 50 2.23 8.22 -2.91
CA ASN A 50 2.27 8.55 -1.48
C ASN A 50 1.60 7.52 -0.56
N THR A 51 1.36 6.30 -1.04
CA THR A 51 0.86 5.21 -0.20
C THR A 51 2.00 4.25 0.20
N LYS A 52 1.74 3.33 1.12
CA LYS A 52 2.73 2.27 1.48
C LYS A 52 3.07 1.32 0.32
N ASN A 53 2.27 1.31 -0.75
CA ASN A 53 2.49 0.49 -1.94
C ASN A 53 2.79 1.37 -3.17
N ASP A 54 3.53 2.46 -2.97
CA ASP A 54 3.89 3.38 -4.06
C ASP A 54 4.65 2.65 -5.18
N LEU A 55 4.17 2.83 -6.40
CA LEU A 55 4.76 2.26 -7.62
C LEU A 55 5.71 3.24 -8.30
N GLY A 56 5.86 4.46 -7.77
CA GLY A 56 6.60 5.54 -8.37
C GLY A 56 5.81 6.26 -9.46
N PHE A 57 6.52 7.05 -10.28
CA PHE A 57 5.91 7.78 -11.38
C PHE A 57 5.45 6.83 -12.49
N CYS A 58 4.32 7.16 -13.11
CA CYS A 58 3.84 6.42 -14.26
C CYS A 58 4.87 6.48 -15.40
N PRO A 59 5.21 5.36 -16.04
CA PRO A 59 6.13 5.35 -17.18
C PRO A 59 5.54 6.00 -18.43
N PHE A 60 4.21 6.19 -18.49
CA PHE A 60 3.50 6.82 -19.59
C PHE A 60 3.09 8.24 -19.18
N PRO A 61 3.53 9.30 -19.89
CA PRO A 61 3.26 10.67 -19.49
C PRO A 61 1.80 11.11 -19.75
N ILE A 62 1.10 10.52 -20.73
CA ILE A 62 -0.21 11.01 -21.16
C ILE A 62 -1.35 10.28 -20.41
N HIS A 63 -2.08 11.05 -19.60
CA HIS A 63 -3.30 10.65 -18.88
C HIS A 63 -4.44 11.64 -19.22
N ASP A 64 -4.97 11.54 -20.44
CA ASP A 64 -6.00 12.47 -20.93
C ASP A 64 -7.39 11.82 -20.86
N GLU A 65 -8.32 12.47 -20.17
CA GLU A 65 -9.72 12.02 -20.05
C GLU A 65 -10.43 11.97 -21.41
N ALA A 66 -10.07 12.84 -22.35
CA ALA A 66 -10.64 12.82 -23.69
C ALA A 66 -10.26 11.55 -24.45
N LEU A 67 -9.00 11.10 -24.31
CA LEU A 67 -8.53 9.84 -24.90
C LEU A 67 -9.18 8.63 -24.26
N LYS A 68 -9.38 8.65 -22.93
CA LYS A 68 -10.11 7.62 -22.20
C LYS A 68 -11.54 7.47 -22.72
N LYS A 69 -12.28 8.57 -22.84
CA LYS A 69 -13.66 8.53 -23.38
C LYS A 69 -13.69 8.01 -24.82
N ARG A 70 -12.80 8.51 -25.68
CA ARG A 70 -12.68 8.03 -27.07
C ARG A 70 -12.39 6.53 -27.15
N TYR A 71 -11.50 6.01 -26.28
CA TYR A 71 -11.19 4.59 -26.22
C TYR A 71 -12.42 3.77 -25.79
N GLN A 72 -13.10 4.18 -24.71
CA GLN A 72 -14.26 3.50 -24.15
C GLN A 72 -15.47 3.50 -25.09
N GLU A 73 -15.65 4.56 -25.89
CA GLU A 73 -16.70 4.67 -26.90
C GLU A 73 -16.33 3.99 -28.22
N SER A 74 -15.07 3.62 -28.42
CA SER A 74 -14.61 2.99 -29.66
C SER A 74 -15.04 1.52 -29.75
N SER A 75 -15.20 1.04 -30.98
CA SER A 75 -15.42 -0.38 -31.28
C SER A 75 -14.25 -1.29 -30.90
N ARG A 76 -13.11 -0.71 -30.47
CA ARG A 76 -11.87 -1.40 -30.13
C ARG A 76 -11.74 -1.68 -28.63
N PHE A 77 -12.61 -1.08 -27.82
CA PHE A 77 -12.75 -1.40 -26.40
C PHE A 77 -12.98 -2.91 -26.22
N GLY A 78 -12.21 -3.55 -25.33
CA GLY A 78 -12.27 -5.00 -25.10
C GLY A 78 -11.67 -5.88 -26.18
N ARG A 79 -11.19 -5.34 -27.32
CA ARG A 79 -10.62 -6.13 -28.43
C ARG A 79 -9.10 -6.05 -28.53
N LEU A 80 -8.51 -4.99 -27.98
CA LEU A 80 -7.07 -4.76 -27.99
C LEU A 80 -6.31 -5.49 -26.86
N GLY A 81 -7.04 -6.10 -25.92
CA GLY A 81 -6.47 -6.78 -24.75
C GLY A 81 -5.87 -5.83 -23.71
N TYR A 82 -6.21 -4.53 -23.76
CA TYR A 82 -5.77 -3.58 -22.73
C TYR A 82 -6.43 -3.89 -21.39
N GLU A 83 -7.69 -4.29 -21.40
CA GLU A 83 -8.48 -4.68 -20.23
C GLU A 83 -7.95 -5.94 -19.57
N GLU A 84 -7.57 -6.93 -20.37
CA GLU A 84 -6.99 -8.19 -19.88
C GLU A 84 -5.66 -7.94 -19.18
N LYS A 85 -4.74 -7.21 -19.82
CA LYS A 85 -3.46 -6.81 -19.21
C LYS A 85 -3.65 -5.96 -17.95
N TYR A 86 -4.63 -5.06 -17.97
CA TYR A 86 -4.98 -4.25 -16.81
C TYR A 86 -5.48 -5.12 -15.65
N PHE A 87 -6.36 -6.09 -15.93
CA PHE A 87 -6.90 -7.02 -14.95
C PHE A 87 -5.84 -7.97 -14.39
N GLU A 88 -4.94 -8.49 -15.24
CA GLU A 88 -3.80 -9.29 -14.82
C GLU A 88 -2.91 -8.53 -13.84
N ARG A 89 -2.61 -7.26 -14.14
CA ARG A 89 -1.79 -6.44 -13.24
C ARG A 89 -2.52 -6.13 -11.93
N LEU A 90 -3.82 -5.84 -11.98
CA LEU A 90 -4.65 -5.67 -10.78
C LEU A 90 -4.65 -6.94 -9.90
N ASN A 91 -4.85 -8.11 -10.50
CA ASN A 91 -4.82 -9.38 -9.78
C ASN A 91 -3.46 -9.67 -9.15
N ARG A 92 -2.37 -9.36 -9.86
CA ARG A 92 -1.02 -9.49 -9.31
C ARG A 92 -0.85 -8.64 -8.05
N MET A 93 -1.22 -7.36 -8.13
CA MET A 93 -1.14 -6.46 -6.97
C MET A 93 -2.05 -6.90 -5.83
N HIS A 94 -3.28 -7.32 -6.14
CA HIS A 94 -4.21 -7.85 -5.16
C HIS A 94 -3.62 -9.05 -4.41
N ASN A 95 -3.03 -10.00 -5.13
CA ASN A 95 -2.41 -11.18 -4.55
C ASN A 95 -1.17 -10.83 -3.71
N GLU A 96 -0.37 -9.86 -4.13
CA GLU A 96 0.77 -9.36 -3.35
C GLU A 96 0.31 -8.73 -2.03
N VAL A 97 -0.75 -7.91 -2.07
CA VAL A 97 -1.34 -7.30 -0.87
C VAL A 97 -1.91 -8.38 0.05
N ARG A 98 -2.63 -9.38 -0.49
CA ARG A 98 -3.14 -10.50 0.30
C ARG A 98 -2.04 -11.29 0.98
N ARG A 99 -0.95 -11.63 0.28
CA ARG A 99 0.22 -12.29 0.88
C ARG A 99 0.86 -11.47 1.99
N LYS A 100 0.94 -10.14 1.81
CA LYS A 100 1.44 -9.24 2.86
C LYS A 100 0.52 -9.24 4.08
N ILE A 101 -0.80 -9.24 3.89
CA ILE A 101 -1.78 -9.33 4.98
C ILE A 101 -1.59 -10.63 5.76
N GLU A 102 -1.61 -11.78 5.08
CA GLU A 102 -1.45 -13.10 5.69
C GLU A 102 -0.13 -13.21 6.48
N LYS A 103 0.98 -12.70 5.92
CA LYS A 103 2.27 -12.67 6.62
C LYS A 103 2.25 -11.80 7.87
N ASN A 104 1.59 -10.65 7.84
CA ASN A 104 1.48 -9.76 8.99
C ASN A 104 0.54 -10.33 10.05
N GLU A 105 -0.56 -10.97 9.65
CA GLU A 105 -1.46 -11.68 10.56
C GLU A 105 -0.75 -12.84 11.26
N ALA A 106 0.00 -13.66 10.52
CA ALA A 106 0.80 -14.74 11.11
C ALA A 106 1.84 -14.21 12.12
N ARG A 107 2.51 -13.09 11.79
CA ARG A 107 3.42 -12.41 12.72
C ARG A 107 2.71 -11.93 13.97
N LEU A 108 1.53 -11.31 13.83
CA LEU A 108 0.72 -10.83 14.96
C LEU A 108 0.30 -11.98 15.89
N VAL A 109 -0.09 -13.13 15.34
CA VAL A 109 -0.44 -14.32 16.12
C VAL A 109 0.77 -14.82 16.90
N HIS A 110 1.93 -14.97 16.26
CA HIS A 110 3.15 -15.46 16.92
C HIS A 110 3.62 -14.51 18.02
N THR A 111 3.68 -13.20 17.74
CA THR A 111 4.07 -12.20 18.75
C THR A 111 3.11 -12.20 19.93
N ARG A 112 1.80 -12.34 19.71
CA ARG A 112 0.82 -12.45 20.81
C ARG A 112 1.03 -13.71 21.64
N ALA A 113 1.25 -14.86 20.99
CA ALA A 113 1.53 -16.12 21.69
C ALA A 113 2.81 -16.03 22.53
N ASP A 114 3.90 -15.51 21.96
CA ASP A 114 5.17 -15.33 22.67
C ASP A 114 5.03 -14.37 23.85
N THR A 115 4.30 -13.26 23.69
CA THR A 115 4.03 -12.35 24.80
C THR A 115 3.22 -13.02 25.90
N HIS A 116 2.19 -13.81 25.57
CA HIS A 116 1.39 -14.52 26.56
C HIS A 116 2.22 -15.53 27.34
N VAL A 117 2.99 -16.37 26.65
CA VAL A 117 3.90 -17.35 27.28
C VAL A 117 4.92 -16.65 28.16
N SER A 118 5.47 -15.51 27.72
CA SER A 118 6.40 -14.75 28.54
C SER A 118 5.75 -14.26 29.84
N VAL A 119 4.54 -13.71 29.78
CA VAL A 119 3.80 -13.22 30.94
C VAL A 119 3.52 -14.36 31.93
N GLU A 120 3.06 -15.53 31.46
CA GLU A 120 2.81 -16.69 32.33
C GLU A 120 4.08 -17.17 33.04
N VAL A 121 5.22 -17.21 32.34
CA VAL A 121 6.52 -17.58 32.94
C VAL A 121 6.98 -16.54 33.97
N TYR A 122 6.80 -15.25 33.69
CA TYR A 122 7.11 -14.18 34.64
C TYR A 122 6.22 -14.26 35.88
N ASP A 123 4.92 -14.48 35.72
CA ASP A 123 3.97 -14.59 36.82
C ASP A 123 4.26 -15.81 37.71
N LYS A 124 4.62 -16.95 37.11
CA LYS A 124 5.04 -18.13 37.86
C LYS A 124 6.30 -17.87 38.67
N LYS A 125 7.34 -17.31 38.03
CA LYS A 125 8.59 -16.92 38.74
C LYS A 125 8.33 -15.92 39.86
N LYS A 126 7.41 -14.97 39.66
CA LYS A 126 7.02 -13.98 40.67
C LYS A 126 6.38 -14.66 41.88
N LYS A 127 5.46 -15.62 41.67
CA LYS A 127 4.86 -16.41 42.75
C LYS A 127 5.91 -17.18 43.55
N ASP A 128 6.81 -17.90 42.86
CA ASP A 128 7.89 -18.67 43.50
C ASP A 128 8.81 -17.76 44.36
N LEU A 129 9.10 -16.55 43.88
CA LEU A 129 9.89 -15.57 44.64
C LEU A 129 9.15 -15.04 45.87
N ILE A 130 7.84 -14.83 45.78
CA ILE A 130 7.00 -14.41 46.92
C ILE A 130 6.98 -15.50 47.99
N GLU A 131 6.75 -16.76 47.61
CA GLU A 131 6.75 -17.88 48.55
C GLU A 131 8.11 -18.04 49.25
N LYS A 132 9.22 -17.91 48.50
CA LYS A 132 10.58 -17.93 49.08
C LYS A 132 10.79 -16.78 50.06
N ARG A 133 10.29 -15.58 49.75
CA ARG A 133 10.37 -14.42 50.66
C ARG A 133 9.61 -14.70 51.96
N GLU A 134 8.42 -15.27 51.89
CA GLU A 134 7.63 -15.61 53.07
C GLU A 134 8.28 -16.71 53.92
N MET A 135 8.88 -17.72 53.27
CA MET A 135 9.59 -18.78 53.99
C MET A 135 10.84 -18.27 54.70
N LEU A 136 11.60 -17.39 54.04
CA LEU A 136 12.73 -16.70 54.67
C LEU A 136 12.27 -15.81 55.83
N GLY A 137 11.16 -15.07 55.68
CA GLY A 137 10.57 -14.26 56.75
C GLY A 137 10.25 -15.07 58.00
N ARG A 138 9.50 -16.17 57.85
CA ARG A 138 9.18 -17.09 58.97
C ARG A 138 10.41 -17.68 59.63
N ARG A 139 11.43 -18.01 58.83
CA ARG A 139 12.68 -18.58 59.35
C ARG A 139 13.53 -17.55 60.10
N ILE A 140 13.49 -16.28 59.68
CA ILE A 140 14.11 -15.18 60.41
C ILE A 140 13.38 -14.96 61.74
N GLU A 141 12.06 -14.93 61.74
CA GLU A 141 11.25 -14.80 62.97
C GLU A 141 11.57 -15.90 63.99
N GLY A 142 11.59 -17.17 63.56
CA GLY A 142 11.95 -18.28 64.45
C GLY A 142 13.37 -18.19 65.00
N LEU A 143 14.35 -17.77 64.19
CA LEU A 143 15.72 -17.55 64.66
C LEU A 143 15.84 -16.34 65.61
N MET A 144 14.94 -15.36 65.51
CA MET A 144 14.88 -14.24 66.45
C MET A 144 14.31 -14.68 67.79
N GLU A 145 13.26 -15.52 67.81
CA GLU A 145 12.70 -16.08 69.05
C GLU A 145 13.69 -17.00 69.79
N GLU A 146 14.51 -17.79 69.07
CA GLU A 146 15.55 -18.62 69.68
C GLU A 146 16.72 -17.81 70.28
N ALA A 147 16.88 -16.55 69.87
CA ALA A 147 17.96 -15.67 70.31
C ALA A 147 17.57 -14.75 71.48
N GLU A 148 16.28 -14.64 71.82
CA GLU A 148 15.75 -13.97 73.02
C GLU A 148 15.74 -14.90 74.24
#